data_AF-A0A4U6TXI3-F1
#
_entry.id   AF-A0A4U6TXI3-F1
#
_cell.length_a   1.000
_cell.length_b   1.000
_cell.length_c   1.000
_cell.angle_alpha   90.00
_cell.angle_beta   90.00
_cell.angle_gamma   90.00
#
_symmetry.space_group_name_H-M   'P 1'
#
loop_
_entity.id
_entity.type
_entity.pdbx_description
1 polymer ?
#
loop_
_entity_poly.entity_id
_entity_poly.type
_entity_poly.pdbx_seq_one_letter_code
_entity_poly.pdbx_strand_id
1 'polypeptide(L)'
;MTINYGVLLGFVPSNDSEVLLQSGQFKGVIQFRVDDLQKPIDNPENINWESYARGAVYALQNSGYDLRKGIIGYISGVKGLDSSGLSSSAAVGIAYLLALENVNDLVISPVDNIQLDKSIENKYLGLENGILDPSAILLSRYGYLTFMDCKTASPSHVYFSELSKSQQPQGELPFKILLAFSGLQHNLPKKRGYNTRVFECKEAARALLHTAGCEDTPNILRNVDPVVYETKKGVLEENLSRRAEHYFSEMKRVAKGRDAWARGNLQELGQLISASGRSSILNYECGSKEMIQLYEILLKAPGVLGARFSGAGFRGCCLAIVESDRAEAAAAYVAAEYEKAQPELVSRIPADRRVLVCEPGDSARVVLPDDDRLRS
;
A
#
# COMPACT_ATOMS: atom_id res chain seq x y z
N MET A 1 -8.20 1.55 2.51
CA MET A 1 -8.56 0.88 3.77
C MET A 1 -7.40 0.00 4.18
N THR A 2 -7.16 -0.13 5.48
CA THR A 2 -6.27 -1.14 6.05
C THR A 2 -7.00 -2.47 6.17
N ILE A 3 -6.25 -3.53 6.46
CA ILE A 3 -6.75 -4.86 6.80
C ILE A 3 -6.44 -5.16 8.26
N ASN A 4 -7.06 -6.20 8.82
CA ASN A 4 -6.81 -6.71 10.18
C ASN A 4 -5.46 -7.45 10.35
N TYR A 5 -4.54 -7.29 9.40
CA TYR A 5 -3.17 -7.77 9.45
C TYR A 5 -2.21 -6.58 9.40
N GLY A 6 -1.14 -6.64 10.17
CA GLY A 6 -0.18 -5.55 10.25
C GLY A 6 1.18 -5.97 10.82
N VAL A 7 1.96 -4.95 11.16
CA VAL A 7 3.25 -5.08 11.83
C VAL A 7 3.07 -4.64 13.29
N LEU A 8 3.62 -5.43 14.21
CA LEU A 8 3.66 -5.11 15.63
C LEU A 8 5.11 -4.82 16.02
N LEU A 9 5.33 -3.69 16.66
CA LEU A 9 6.60 -3.33 17.29
C LEU A 9 6.35 -3.21 18.79
N GLY A 10 6.86 -4.17 19.56
CA GLY A 10 7.00 -4.02 21.01
C GLY A 10 8.27 -3.24 21.28
N PHE A 11 8.20 -2.16 22.06
CA PHE A 11 9.36 -1.32 22.34
C PHE A 11 9.32 -0.75 23.77
N VAL A 12 10.51 -0.39 24.26
CA VAL A 12 10.73 0.43 25.45
C VAL A 12 11.75 1.52 25.11
N PRO A 13 11.74 2.68 25.78
CA PRO A 13 12.80 3.66 25.63
C PRO A 13 14.15 3.06 26.04
N SER A 14 15.20 3.35 25.27
CA SER A 14 16.57 3.15 25.76
C SER A 14 16.88 4.17 26.86
N ASN A 15 17.90 3.88 27.68
CA ASN A 15 18.42 4.82 28.68
C ASN A 15 19.21 5.98 28.05
N ASP A 16 19.56 5.88 26.76
CA ASP A 16 20.35 6.84 26.00
C ASP A 16 19.87 6.91 24.53
N SER A 17 20.72 7.36 23.61
CA SER A 17 20.41 7.48 22.18
C SER A 17 20.49 6.15 21.40
N GLU A 18 20.74 5.02 22.06
CA GLU A 18 20.91 3.73 21.40
C GLU A 18 19.59 3.11 20.94
N VAL A 19 19.57 2.65 19.69
CA VAL A 19 18.52 1.83 19.10
C VAL A 19 19.00 0.38 19.04
N LEU A 20 18.27 -0.52 19.67
CA LEU A 20 18.49 -1.96 19.62
C LEU A 20 17.23 -2.65 19.12
N LEU A 21 17.28 -3.28 17.95
CA LEU A 21 16.10 -3.92 17.35
C LEU A 21 16.36 -5.37 16.96
N GLN A 22 15.35 -6.21 17.20
CA GLN A 22 15.27 -7.59 16.75
C GLN A 22 14.02 -7.80 15.89
N SER A 23 14.07 -8.77 14.98
CA SER A 23 12.94 -9.13 14.12
C SER A 23 12.51 -10.58 14.32
N GLY A 24 11.19 -10.82 14.27
CA GLY A 24 10.63 -12.17 14.21
C GLY A 24 10.78 -12.86 12.86
N GLN A 25 11.12 -12.11 11.80
CA GLN A 25 11.25 -12.63 10.43
C GLN A 25 12.70 -12.67 9.97
N PHE A 26 13.53 -11.74 10.44
CA PHE A 26 14.92 -11.61 10.00
C PHE A 26 15.90 -11.89 11.14
N LYS A 27 16.98 -12.61 10.83
CA LYS A 27 18.05 -12.88 11.78
C LYS A 27 18.91 -11.63 12.00
N GLY A 28 19.52 -11.54 13.17
CA GLY A 28 20.45 -10.48 13.55
C GLY A 28 19.83 -9.50 14.54
N VAL A 29 20.69 -8.61 15.04
CA VAL A 29 20.32 -7.50 15.92
C VAL A 29 20.82 -6.23 15.24
N ILE A 30 19.95 -5.24 15.14
CA ILE A 30 20.32 -3.89 14.73
C ILE A 30 20.77 -3.12 15.95
N GLN A 31 21.89 -2.42 15.82
CA GLN A 31 22.40 -1.53 16.85
C GLN A 31 22.97 -0.27 16.20
N PHE A 32 22.43 0.89 16.55
CA PHE A 32 22.93 2.21 16.11
C PHE A 32 22.42 3.31 17.03
N ARG A 33 22.91 4.54 16.85
CA ARG A 33 22.46 5.66 17.69
C ARG A 33 21.59 6.65 16.90
N VAL A 34 20.59 7.22 17.55
CA VAL A 34 19.70 8.23 16.94
C VAL A 34 20.39 9.59 16.73
N ASP A 35 21.50 9.84 17.43
CA ASP A 35 22.32 11.04 17.30
C ASP A 35 23.44 10.89 16.26
N ASP A 36 23.60 9.71 15.65
CA ASP A 36 24.45 9.54 14.47
C ASP A 36 23.76 10.16 13.24
N LEU A 37 24.50 10.97 12.48
CA LEU A 37 24.00 11.56 11.25
C LEU A 37 23.72 10.47 10.20
N GLN A 38 22.44 10.25 9.90
CA GLN A 38 22.04 9.30 8.87
C GLN A 38 22.22 9.91 7.48
N LYS A 39 22.65 9.09 6.51
CA LYS A 39 22.82 9.49 5.12
C LYS A 39 22.04 8.57 4.18
N PRO A 40 21.55 9.07 3.03
CA PRO A 40 20.88 8.23 2.04
C PRO A 40 21.73 7.03 1.62
N ILE A 41 21.07 5.95 1.21
CA ILE A 41 21.74 4.73 0.75
C ILE A 41 22.15 4.90 -0.72
N ASP A 42 23.45 4.90 -1.00
CA ASP A 42 23.98 5.07 -2.36
C ASP A 42 23.73 3.85 -3.26
N ASN A 43 23.91 2.63 -2.72
CA ASN A 43 23.69 1.38 -3.46
C ASN A 43 22.40 0.68 -2.99
N PRO A 44 21.36 0.57 -3.84
CA PRO A 44 20.12 -0.13 -3.52
C PRO A 44 20.29 -1.60 -3.10
N GLU A 45 21.38 -2.26 -3.48
CA GLU A 45 21.68 -3.64 -3.06
C GLU A 45 21.98 -3.75 -1.55
N ASN A 46 22.34 -2.63 -0.92
CA ASN A 46 22.59 -2.56 0.52
C ASN A 46 21.31 -2.35 1.33
N ILE A 47 20.14 -2.19 0.68
CA ILE A 47 18.87 -2.03 1.38
C ILE A 47 18.49 -3.35 2.03
N ASN A 48 18.39 -3.33 3.35
CA ASN A 48 17.99 -4.44 4.19
C ASN A 48 16.90 -3.97 5.17
N TRP A 49 16.48 -4.84 6.09
CA TRP A 49 15.41 -4.49 7.04
C TRP A 49 15.84 -3.41 8.06
N GLU A 50 17.13 -3.23 8.31
CA GLU A 50 17.68 -2.15 9.15
C GLU A 50 17.55 -0.78 8.52
N SER A 51 17.61 -0.72 7.18
CA SER A 51 17.49 0.52 6.43
C SER A 51 16.21 1.29 6.77
N TYR A 52 15.12 0.61 7.15
CA TYR A 52 13.87 1.28 7.53
C TYR A 52 13.96 1.99 8.89
N ALA A 53 14.63 1.39 9.88
CA ALA A 53 14.81 2.02 11.20
C ALA A 53 15.73 3.25 11.09
N ARG A 54 16.85 3.12 10.36
CA ARG A 54 17.74 4.24 10.08
C ARG A 54 17.08 5.31 9.21
N GLY A 55 16.25 4.90 8.26
CA GLY A 55 15.46 5.79 7.44
C GLY A 55 14.48 6.64 8.26
N ALA A 56 13.82 6.05 9.26
CA ALA A 56 12.95 6.78 10.18
C ALA A 56 13.72 7.86 10.96
N VAL A 57 14.90 7.51 11.50
CA VAL A 57 15.80 8.47 12.15
C VAL A 57 16.24 9.57 11.17
N TYR A 58 16.64 9.21 9.95
CA TYR A 58 16.98 10.16 8.89
C TYR A 58 15.83 11.14 8.60
N ALA A 59 14.60 10.64 8.49
CA ALA A 59 13.44 11.46 8.16
C ALA A 59 13.11 12.47 9.27
N LEU A 60 13.21 12.04 10.54
CA LEU A 60 13.03 12.90 11.71
C LEU A 60 14.15 13.96 11.80
N GLN A 61 15.42 13.55 11.68
CA GLN A 61 16.57 14.46 11.71
C GLN A 61 16.48 15.55 10.64
N ASN A 62 16.20 15.17 9.38
CA ASN A 62 16.11 16.14 8.27
C ASN A 62 14.86 17.01 8.32
N SER A 63 13.88 16.66 9.13
CA SER A 63 12.71 17.50 9.43
C SER A 63 12.93 18.42 10.63
N GLY A 64 14.14 18.41 11.22
CA GLY A 64 14.54 19.31 12.29
C GLY A 64 14.25 18.80 13.71
N TYR A 65 13.88 17.53 13.88
CA TYR A 65 13.67 16.95 15.20
C TYR A 65 14.98 16.49 15.83
N ASP A 66 15.21 16.87 17.10
CA ASP A 66 16.35 16.46 17.92
C ASP A 66 16.00 15.16 18.67
N LEU A 67 16.60 14.05 18.27
CA LEU A 67 16.37 12.73 18.88
C LEU A 67 17.42 12.47 19.96
N ARG A 68 16.97 12.25 21.20
CA ARG A 68 17.84 12.04 22.37
C ARG A 68 17.78 10.63 22.92
N LYS A 69 16.62 9.98 22.75
CA LYS A 69 16.38 8.61 23.20
C LYS A 69 16.22 7.70 22.00
N GLY A 70 16.89 6.55 22.04
CA GLY A 70 16.61 5.45 21.14
C GLY A 70 15.55 4.50 21.70
N ILE A 71 15.38 3.36 21.04
CA ILE A 71 14.40 2.33 21.40
C ILE A 71 15.06 0.97 21.51
N ILE A 72 14.66 0.18 22.51
CA ILE A 72 14.92 -1.26 22.52
C ILE A 72 13.62 -1.93 22.11
N GLY A 73 13.62 -2.72 21.03
CA GLY A 73 12.39 -3.25 20.49
C GLY A 73 12.48 -4.55 19.70
N TYR A 74 11.33 -5.17 19.54
CA TYR A 74 11.12 -6.38 18.77
C TYR A 74 9.98 -6.16 17.77
N ILE A 75 10.31 -6.25 16.48
CA ILE A 75 9.34 -6.08 15.40
C ILE A 75 8.94 -7.43 14.82
N SER A 76 7.63 -7.64 14.65
CA SER A 76 7.10 -8.81 13.98
C SER A 76 5.94 -8.44 13.07
N GLY A 77 6.05 -8.83 11.81
CA GLY A 77 4.91 -8.87 10.89
C GLY A 77 4.22 -10.23 10.91
N VAL A 78 3.33 -10.43 9.94
CA VAL A 78 2.75 -11.75 9.66
C VAL A 78 3.78 -12.60 8.92
N LYS A 79 4.08 -13.78 9.46
CA LYS A 79 5.02 -14.73 8.85
C LYS A 79 4.55 -15.14 7.45
N GLY A 80 5.44 -15.07 6.46
CA GLY A 80 5.12 -15.40 5.06
C GLY A 80 4.48 -14.26 4.26
N LEU A 81 4.26 -13.09 4.87
CA LEU A 81 3.85 -11.86 4.18
C LEU A 81 5.03 -10.90 3.92
N ASP A 82 6.24 -11.30 4.29
CA ASP A 82 7.45 -10.57 3.95
C ASP A 82 7.57 -10.42 2.43
N SER A 83 7.76 -9.18 1.98
CA SER A 83 7.85 -8.83 0.54
C SER A 83 6.61 -9.11 -0.31
N SER A 84 5.43 -9.31 0.29
CA SER A 84 4.18 -9.68 -0.41
C SER A 84 3.46 -8.58 -1.20
N GLY A 85 3.98 -7.35 -1.18
CA GLY A 85 3.36 -6.20 -1.85
C GLY A 85 2.18 -5.57 -1.11
N LEU A 86 1.98 -5.90 0.17
CA LEU A 86 0.96 -5.33 1.07
C LEU A 86 1.48 -4.11 1.86
N SER A 87 2.21 -3.21 1.19
CA SER A 87 2.72 -1.98 1.82
C SER A 87 3.60 -2.22 3.06
N SER A 88 4.32 -3.37 3.09
CA SER A 88 5.09 -3.80 4.26
C SER A 88 6.22 -2.84 4.64
N SER A 89 6.75 -2.07 3.69
CA SER A 89 7.80 -1.09 3.96
C SER A 89 7.28 0.15 4.67
N ALA A 90 6.16 0.72 4.22
CA ALA A 90 5.50 1.85 4.89
C ALA A 90 5.00 1.45 6.30
N ALA A 91 4.47 0.23 6.47
CA ALA A 91 4.04 -0.24 7.80
C ALA A 91 5.20 -0.32 8.79
N VAL A 92 6.36 -0.78 8.35
CA VAL A 92 7.58 -0.84 9.18
C VAL A 92 8.14 0.57 9.43
N GLY A 93 8.21 1.42 8.42
CA GLY A 93 8.65 2.82 8.54
C GLY A 93 7.80 3.59 9.56
N ILE A 94 6.48 3.52 9.42
CA ILE A 94 5.52 4.14 10.35
C ILE A 94 5.65 3.56 11.76
N ALA A 95 5.83 2.25 11.92
CA ALA A 95 6.02 1.66 13.25
C ALA A 95 7.24 2.26 13.98
N TYR A 96 8.35 2.44 13.26
CA TYR A 96 9.55 3.07 13.82
C TYR A 96 9.36 4.57 14.08
N LEU A 97 8.72 5.31 13.17
CA LEU A 97 8.40 6.73 13.38
C LEU A 97 7.59 6.92 14.66
N LEU A 98 6.47 6.20 14.80
CA LEU A 98 5.60 6.28 15.97
C LEU A 98 6.31 5.90 17.29
N ALA A 99 7.20 4.90 17.26
CA ALA A 99 7.97 4.50 18.43
C ALA A 99 9.01 5.56 18.82
N LEU A 100 9.76 6.10 17.84
CA LEU A 100 10.76 7.14 18.06
C LEU A 100 10.13 8.45 18.52
N GLU A 101 8.98 8.83 17.95
CA GLU A 101 8.16 9.95 18.39
C GLU A 101 7.74 9.79 19.85
N ASN A 102 7.21 8.62 20.20
CA ASN A 102 6.73 8.34 21.54
C ASN A 102 7.83 8.45 22.61
N VAL A 103 9.01 7.86 22.39
CA VAL A 103 10.08 7.88 23.40
C VAL A 103 10.80 9.22 23.52
N ASN A 104 10.71 10.06 22.47
CA ASN A 104 11.27 11.41 22.44
C ASN A 104 10.22 12.50 22.71
N ASP A 105 9.01 12.13 23.15
CA ASP A 105 7.93 13.05 23.47
C ASP A 105 7.57 14.02 22.31
N LEU A 106 7.70 13.54 21.07
CA LEU A 106 7.37 14.31 19.86
C LEU A 106 5.88 14.20 19.54
N VAL A 107 5.27 15.32 19.19
CA VAL A 107 3.87 15.37 18.72
C VAL A 107 3.88 15.67 17.22
N ILE A 108 3.74 14.62 16.42
CA ILE A 108 3.71 14.72 14.96
C ILE A 108 2.32 14.32 14.46
N SER A 109 1.75 15.11 13.55
CA SER A 109 0.43 14.80 13.01
C SER A 109 0.49 13.58 12.07
N PRO A 110 -0.61 12.82 11.91
CA PRO A 110 -0.66 11.74 10.92
C PRO A 110 -0.30 12.20 9.50
N VAL A 111 -0.63 13.45 9.12
CA VAL A 111 -0.32 14.01 7.80
C VAL A 111 1.18 14.28 7.64
N ASP A 112 1.84 14.77 8.70
CA ASP A 112 3.28 14.97 8.70
C ASP A 112 4.01 13.62 8.68
N ASN A 113 3.51 12.62 9.41
CA ASN A 113 4.04 11.26 9.38
C ASN A 113 3.96 10.60 8.01
N ILE A 114 2.94 10.91 7.20
CA ILE A 114 2.89 10.49 5.80
C ILE A 114 4.04 11.09 4.99
N GLN A 115 4.43 12.34 5.24
CA GLN A 115 5.56 12.96 4.55
C GLN A 115 6.90 12.45 5.06
N LEU A 116 7.01 12.13 6.36
CA LEU A 116 8.19 11.51 6.93
C LEU A 116 8.42 10.13 6.32
N ASP A 117 7.40 9.26 6.26
CA ASP A 117 7.51 7.94 5.62
C ASP A 117 7.85 8.06 4.12
N LYS A 118 7.23 9.01 3.40
CA LYS A 118 7.62 9.32 2.02
C LYS A 118 9.09 9.75 1.91
N SER A 119 9.62 10.48 2.89
CA SER A 119 11.05 10.85 2.94
C SER A 119 11.95 9.63 3.10
N ILE A 120 11.55 8.64 3.92
CA ILE A 120 12.24 7.35 4.04
C ILE A 120 12.37 6.71 2.66
N GLU A 121 11.25 6.54 1.96
CA GLU A 121 11.24 5.81 0.69
C GLU A 121 11.92 6.60 -0.45
N ASN A 122 11.56 7.88 -0.65
CA ASN A 122 12.04 8.69 -1.77
C ASN A 122 13.49 9.16 -1.58
N LYS A 123 13.82 9.70 -0.39
CA LYS A 123 15.11 10.38 -0.16
C LYS A 123 16.16 9.45 0.44
N TYR A 124 15.77 8.56 1.36
CA TYR A 124 16.72 7.66 2.01
C TYR A 124 16.95 6.36 1.21
N LEU A 125 15.89 5.73 0.71
CA LEU A 125 15.95 4.46 -0.05
C LEU A 125 15.99 4.64 -1.58
N GLY A 126 15.60 5.81 -2.10
CA GLY A 126 15.63 6.12 -3.53
C GLY A 126 14.51 5.47 -4.36
N LEU A 127 13.35 5.21 -3.75
CA LEU A 127 12.13 4.68 -4.39
C LEU A 127 11.12 5.81 -4.57
N GLU A 128 10.69 6.12 -5.80
CA GLU A 128 9.77 7.25 -6.10
C GLU A 128 8.28 6.92 -5.83
N ASN A 129 7.97 6.24 -4.72
CA ASN A 129 6.58 5.92 -4.37
C ASN A 129 5.76 7.16 -3.97
N GLY A 130 4.44 7.02 -4.10
CA GLY A 130 3.47 8.03 -3.65
C GLY A 130 3.11 7.89 -2.17
N ILE A 131 2.10 8.65 -1.73
CA ILE A 131 1.65 8.68 -0.33
C ILE A 131 0.57 7.65 0.01
N LEU A 132 0.09 6.86 -0.94
CA LEU A 132 -1.09 5.99 -0.77
C LEU A 132 -0.94 5.04 0.42
N ASP A 133 0.18 4.35 0.50
CA ASP A 133 0.46 3.34 1.52
C ASP A 133 0.50 3.94 2.93
N PRO A 134 1.36 4.93 3.25
CA PRO A 134 1.38 5.54 4.57
C PRO A 134 0.05 6.22 4.93
N SER A 135 -0.66 6.76 3.94
CA SER A 135 -1.97 7.37 4.16
C SER A 135 -3.03 6.35 4.52
N ALA A 136 -3.05 5.20 3.86
CA ALA A 136 -3.94 4.11 4.24
C ALA A 136 -3.64 3.66 5.68
N ILE A 137 -2.36 3.48 6.03
CA ILE A 137 -1.93 3.00 7.35
C ILE A 137 -2.30 3.99 8.46
N LEU A 138 -2.08 5.30 8.27
CA LEU A 138 -2.27 6.31 9.33
C LEU A 138 -3.69 6.88 9.38
N LEU A 139 -4.47 6.80 8.30
CA LEU A 139 -5.75 7.50 8.18
C LEU A 139 -6.94 6.57 7.96
N SER A 140 -6.77 5.25 7.88
CA SER A 140 -7.92 4.32 7.76
C SER A 140 -8.76 4.26 9.03
N ARG A 141 -10.04 3.94 8.87
CA ARG A 141 -10.98 3.71 9.96
C ARG A 141 -11.83 2.51 9.62
N TYR A 142 -12.08 1.64 10.61
CA TYR A 142 -12.93 0.48 10.44
C TYR A 142 -14.30 0.85 9.87
N GLY A 143 -14.77 0.14 8.85
CA GLY A 143 -16.05 0.40 8.17
C GLY A 143 -16.08 1.61 7.21
N TYR A 144 -14.96 2.32 7.05
CA TYR A 144 -14.84 3.45 6.13
C TYR A 144 -13.88 3.18 4.98
N LEU A 145 -14.17 3.78 3.83
CA LEU A 145 -13.21 3.96 2.75
C LEU A 145 -12.53 5.32 2.92
N THR A 146 -11.21 5.31 3.06
CA THR A 146 -10.39 6.53 3.01
C THR A 146 -10.24 6.97 1.56
N PHE A 147 -10.80 8.13 1.23
CA PHE A 147 -10.66 8.81 -0.05
C PHE A 147 -9.64 9.93 0.12
N MET A 148 -8.65 10.01 -0.77
CA MET A 148 -7.55 10.96 -0.61
C MET A 148 -7.25 11.69 -1.90
N ASP A 149 -7.19 13.03 -1.83
CA ASP A 149 -6.54 13.82 -2.88
C ASP A 149 -5.03 13.85 -2.63
N CYS A 150 -4.28 13.15 -3.48
CA CYS A 150 -2.83 13.06 -3.37
C CYS A 150 -2.10 14.37 -3.70
N LYS A 151 -2.77 15.35 -4.32
CA LYS A 151 -2.19 16.68 -4.60
C LYS A 151 -2.16 17.54 -3.35
N THR A 152 -3.23 17.51 -2.56
CA THR A 152 -3.37 18.31 -1.34
C THR A 152 -3.11 17.52 -0.06
N ALA A 153 -2.84 16.21 -0.18
CA ALA A 153 -2.75 15.26 0.93
C ALA A 153 -3.97 15.29 1.87
N SER A 154 -5.15 15.64 1.36
CA SER A 154 -6.36 15.81 2.16
C SER A 154 -7.20 14.52 2.16
N PRO A 155 -7.47 13.93 3.34
CA PRO A 155 -8.32 12.75 3.44
C PRO A 155 -9.80 13.11 3.64
N SER A 156 -10.67 12.22 3.17
CA SER A 156 -12.06 12.12 3.61
C SER A 156 -12.43 10.65 3.84
N HIS A 157 -13.44 10.42 4.67
CA HIS A 157 -13.89 9.08 5.04
C HIS A 157 -15.33 8.89 4.58
N VAL A 158 -15.55 7.84 3.78
CA VAL A 158 -16.89 7.49 3.28
C VAL A 158 -17.34 6.21 3.96
N TYR A 159 -18.46 6.26 4.66
CA TYR A 159 -18.96 5.09 5.39
C TYR A 159 -19.60 4.10 4.41
N PHE A 160 -19.48 2.81 4.69
CA PHE A 160 -20.16 1.79 3.88
C PHE A 160 -21.68 1.88 4.05
N SER A 161 -22.43 2.02 2.96
CA SER A 161 -23.90 2.15 3.00
C SER A 161 -24.38 3.28 3.94
N GLU A 162 -24.07 4.52 3.59
CA GLU A 162 -24.37 5.70 4.42
C GLU A 162 -25.86 5.80 4.81
N LEU A 163 -26.76 5.36 3.92
CA LEU A 163 -28.21 5.34 4.15
C LEU A 163 -28.66 4.31 5.18
N SER A 164 -27.85 3.27 5.45
CA SER A 164 -28.15 2.21 6.41
C SER A 164 -27.33 2.34 7.71
N LYS A 165 -26.57 3.42 7.87
CA LYS A 165 -25.64 3.61 9.00
C LYS A 165 -26.31 3.52 10.38
N SER A 166 -27.59 3.89 10.49
CA SER A 166 -28.36 3.79 11.73
C SER A 166 -28.99 2.41 11.99
N GLN A 167 -28.91 1.49 11.02
CA GLN A 167 -29.62 0.20 11.03
C GLN A 167 -28.70 -1.02 10.95
N GLN A 168 -27.40 -0.84 10.70
CA GLN A 168 -26.46 -1.96 10.65
C GLN A 168 -26.10 -2.41 12.07
N PRO A 169 -26.24 -3.71 12.40
CA PRO A 169 -25.71 -4.26 13.63
C PRO A 169 -24.21 -3.96 13.71
N GLN A 170 -23.73 -3.50 14.87
CA GLN A 170 -22.30 -3.43 15.10
C GLN A 170 -21.71 -4.84 14.99
N GLY A 171 -20.74 -5.04 14.11
CA GLY A 171 -19.92 -6.26 14.12
C GLY A 171 -19.40 -6.67 12.75
N GLU A 172 -20.29 -6.95 11.79
CA GLU A 172 -19.88 -7.66 10.57
C GLU A 172 -20.30 -6.96 9.28
N LEU A 173 -19.31 -6.71 8.42
CA LEU A 173 -19.52 -6.19 7.08
C LEU A 173 -19.98 -7.33 6.15
N PRO A 174 -20.83 -7.04 5.14
CA PRO A 174 -21.37 -8.05 4.21
C PRO A 174 -20.35 -8.54 3.18
N PHE A 175 -19.07 -8.24 3.39
CA PHE A 175 -17.97 -8.66 2.53
C PHE A 175 -16.72 -8.97 3.34
N LYS A 176 -15.84 -9.76 2.76
CA LYS A 176 -14.45 -9.94 3.21
C LYS A 176 -13.50 -9.53 2.09
N ILE A 177 -12.21 -9.43 2.43
CA ILE A 177 -11.14 -9.19 1.48
C ILE A 177 -10.32 -10.48 1.36
N LEU A 178 -10.19 -11.04 0.16
CA LEU A 178 -9.25 -12.12 -0.08
C LEU A 178 -7.92 -11.54 -0.52
N LEU A 179 -6.82 -12.02 0.08
CA LEU A 179 -5.47 -11.76 -0.39
C LEU A 179 -4.85 -13.07 -0.84
N ALA A 180 -4.65 -13.23 -2.14
CA ALA A 180 -4.05 -14.42 -2.73
C ALA A 180 -2.61 -14.14 -3.15
N PHE A 181 -1.67 -14.98 -2.74
CA PHE A 181 -0.25 -14.75 -2.94
C PHE A 181 0.29 -15.56 -4.12
N SER A 182 1.08 -14.91 -4.97
CA SER A 182 1.64 -15.53 -6.18
C SER A 182 2.85 -16.44 -5.92
N GLY A 183 3.51 -16.33 -4.76
CA GLY A 183 4.74 -17.08 -4.45
C GLY A 183 5.99 -16.55 -5.15
N LEU A 184 5.89 -15.43 -5.88
CA LEU A 184 7.00 -14.76 -6.52
C LEU A 184 7.87 -14.02 -5.48
N GLN A 185 9.06 -14.53 -5.23
CA GLN A 185 10.01 -13.95 -4.26
C GLN A 185 11.05 -13.00 -4.92
N HIS A 186 11.35 -13.20 -6.21
CA HIS A 186 12.38 -12.44 -6.91
C HIS A 186 11.83 -11.20 -7.64
N ASN A 187 12.68 -10.18 -7.79
CA ASN A 187 12.34 -8.88 -8.39
C ASN A 187 12.40 -8.99 -9.92
N LEU A 188 11.45 -8.33 -10.61
CA LEU A 188 11.88 -7.32 -11.56
C LEU A 188 12.43 -6.15 -10.73
N PRO A 189 13.63 -5.62 -10.97
CA PRO A 189 14.22 -4.60 -10.10
C PRO A 189 13.20 -3.50 -9.84
N LYS A 190 12.77 -3.30 -8.58
CA LYS A 190 11.71 -2.32 -8.21
C LYS A 190 11.92 -0.97 -8.91
N LYS A 191 13.19 -0.57 -9.04
CA LYS A 191 13.64 0.65 -9.73
C LYS A 191 13.40 0.65 -11.26
N ARG A 192 13.60 -0.47 -11.98
CA ARG A 192 13.38 -0.53 -13.45
C ARG A 192 11.93 -0.73 -13.85
N GLY A 193 11.11 -1.39 -13.03
CA GLY A 193 9.68 -1.53 -13.34
C GLY A 193 8.89 -0.27 -12.95
N TYR A 194 8.94 0.06 -11.65
CA TYR A 194 8.12 1.14 -11.08
C TYR A 194 8.54 2.52 -11.56
N ASN A 195 9.83 2.88 -11.48
CA ASN A 195 10.26 4.23 -11.88
C ASN A 195 10.15 4.44 -13.39
N THR A 196 10.21 3.38 -14.21
CA THR A 196 9.89 3.49 -15.64
C THR A 196 8.44 3.90 -15.85
N ARG A 197 7.49 3.34 -15.10
CA ARG A 197 6.08 3.78 -15.16
C ARG A 197 5.90 5.23 -14.71
N VAL A 198 6.62 5.63 -13.65
CA VAL A 198 6.63 7.04 -13.20
C VAL A 198 7.16 7.96 -14.31
N PHE A 199 8.27 7.58 -14.95
CA PHE A 199 8.86 8.32 -16.06
C PHE A 199 7.92 8.40 -17.27
N GLU A 200 7.33 7.29 -17.71
CA GLU A 200 6.37 7.27 -18.82
C GLU A 200 5.15 8.18 -18.53
N CYS A 201 4.62 8.18 -17.31
CA CYS A 201 3.56 9.10 -16.92
C CYS A 201 4.00 10.57 -16.97
N LYS A 202 5.23 10.88 -16.54
CA LYS A 202 5.80 12.24 -16.62
C LYS A 202 5.95 12.68 -18.08
N GLU A 203 6.44 11.82 -18.95
CA GLU A 203 6.58 12.11 -20.39
C GLU A 203 5.22 12.28 -21.10
N ALA A 204 4.24 11.45 -20.77
CA ALA A 204 2.87 11.62 -21.26
C ALA A 204 2.28 12.98 -20.83
N ALA A 205 2.49 13.37 -19.57
CA ALA A 205 2.05 14.68 -19.08
C ALA A 205 2.77 15.83 -19.79
N ARG A 206 4.09 15.74 -19.98
CA ARG A 206 4.90 16.74 -20.69
C ARG A 206 4.38 16.97 -22.11
N ALA A 207 4.14 15.90 -22.85
CA ALA A 207 3.63 15.97 -24.22
C ALA A 207 2.25 16.65 -24.27
N LEU A 208 1.32 16.28 -23.37
CA LEU A 208 -0.01 16.88 -23.31
C LEU A 208 0.03 18.36 -22.91
N LEU A 209 0.82 18.72 -21.88
CA LEU A 209 0.96 20.11 -21.41
C LEU A 209 1.58 21.02 -22.47
N HIS A 210 2.57 20.53 -23.22
CA HIS A 210 3.16 21.26 -24.35
C HIS A 210 2.09 21.58 -25.41
N THR A 211 1.21 20.63 -25.76
CA THR A 211 0.12 20.91 -26.72
C THR A 211 -0.93 21.91 -26.21
N ALA A 212 -0.98 22.15 -24.91
CA ALA A 212 -1.85 23.13 -24.27
C ALA A 212 -1.15 24.47 -23.98
N GLY A 213 0.13 24.63 -24.35
CA GLY A 213 0.92 25.82 -24.04
C GLY A 213 1.19 26.00 -22.54
N CYS A 214 1.19 24.93 -21.75
CA CYS A 214 1.37 24.93 -20.30
C CYS A 214 2.73 24.34 -19.89
N GLU A 215 3.81 24.71 -20.60
CA GLU A 215 5.14 24.11 -20.43
C GLU A 215 5.78 24.36 -19.05
N ASP A 216 5.41 25.46 -18.39
CA ASP A 216 5.89 25.79 -17.04
C ASP A 216 5.20 24.95 -15.94
N THR A 217 4.21 24.14 -16.30
CA THR A 217 3.49 23.30 -15.34
C THR A 217 4.27 22.01 -15.07
N PRO A 218 4.42 21.58 -13.80
CA PRO A 218 5.09 20.32 -13.50
C PRO A 218 4.46 19.13 -14.25
N ASN A 219 5.32 18.34 -14.91
CA ASN A 219 4.98 17.20 -15.77
C ASN A 219 4.36 16.03 -15.00
N ILE A 220 3.13 16.20 -14.54
CA ILE A 220 2.34 15.22 -13.79
C ILE A 220 0.96 15.15 -14.44
N LEU A 221 0.46 13.94 -14.73
CA LEU A 221 -0.83 13.76 -15.42
C LEU A 221 -2.00 14.44 -14.69
N ARG A 222 -1.93 14.58 -13.36
CA ARG A 222 -2.94 15.31 -12.56
C ARG A 222 -3.05 16.79 -12.90
N ASN A 223 -2.00 17.40 -13.45
CA ASN A 223 -2.00 18.79 -13.87
C ASN A 223 -2.51 18.98 -15.30
N VAL A 224 -2.76 17.89 -16.04
CA VAL A 224 -3.38 17.94 -17.36
C VAL A 224 -4.89 17.97 -17.20
N ASP A 225 -5.53 18.96 -17.81
CA ASP A 225 -6.98 19.04 -17.86
C ASP A 225 -7.57 17.83 -18.62
N PRO A 226 -8.60 17.13 -18.09
CA PRO A 226 -9.24 16.02 -18.79
C PRO A 226 -9.72 16.36 -20.21
N VAL A 227 -10.13 17.59 -20.48
CA VAL A 227 -10.52 18.06 -21.83
C VAL A 227 -9.31 18.12 -22.75
N VAL A 228 -8.15 18.57 -22.26
CA VAL A 228 -6.89 18.53 -23.01
C VAL A 228 -6.53 17.08 -23.32
N TYR A 229 -6.61 16.18 -22.35
CA TYR A 229 -6.36 14.76 -22.59
C TYR A 229 -7.28 14.20 -23.69
N GLU A 230 -8.60 14.34 -23.57
CA GLU A 230 -9.52 13.74 -24.54
C GLU A 230 -9.33 14.31 -25.96
N THR A 231 -9.00 15.60 -26.09
CA THR A 231 -8.81 16.26 -27.39
C THR A 231 -7.41 16.07 -27.99
N LYS A 232 -6.39 15.83 -27.16
CA LYS A 232 -4.97 15.79 -27.58
C LYS A 232 -4.28 14.44 -27.34
N LYS A 233 -4.95 13.42 -26.79
CA LYS A 233 -4.33 12.09 -26.55
C LYS A 233 -3.72 11.45 -27.80
N GLY A 234 -4.16 11.83 -29.01
CA GLY A 234 -3.59 11.37 -30.27
C GLY A 234 -2.15 11.80 -30.52
N VAL A 235 -1.58 12.74 -29.75
CA VAL A 235 -0.16 13.12 -29.86
C VAL A 235 0.77 12.14 -29.13
N LEU A 236 0.22 11.30 -28.25
CA LEU A 236 1.00 10.39 -27.44
C LEU A 236 1.41 9.16 -28.26
N GLU A 237 2.69 8.81 -28.19
CA GLU A 237 3.18 7.52 -28.64
C GLU A 237 2.47 6.38 -27.91
N GLU A 238 2.44 5.20 -28.51
CA GLU A 238 1.63 4.06 -28.05
C GLU A 238 1.79 3.77 -26.55
N ASN A 239 3.02 3.64 -26.06
CA ASN A 239 3.29 3.34 -24.65
C ASN A 239 2.79 4.45 -23.72
N LEU A 240 3.02 5.72 -24.07
CA LEU A 240 2.61 6.89 -23.28
C LEU A 240 1.08 7.03 -23.27
N SER A 241 0.45 6.77 -24.41
CA SER A 241 -1.01 6.77 -24.58
C SER A 241 -1.66 5.76 -23.64
N ARG A 242 -1.12 4.54 -23.54
CA ARG A 242 -1.60 3.52 -22.60
C ARG A 242 -1.45 3.97 -21.14
N ARG A 243 -0.33 4.61 -20.75
CA ARG A 243 -0.17 5.13 -19.37
C ARG A 243 -1.16 6.24 -19.03
N ALA A 244 -1.36 7.18 -19.95
CA ALA A 244 -2.35 8.24 -19.78
C ALA A 244 -3.77 7.66 -19.70
N GLU A 245 -4.13 6.71 -20.56
CA GLU A 245 -5.43 6.04 -20.53
C GLU A 245 -5.65 5.30 -19.20
N HIS A 246 -4.63 4.61 -18.69
CA HIS A 246 -4.71 4.03 -17.34
C HIS A 246 -5.05 5.08 -16.29
N TYR A 247 -4.28 6.18 -16.25
CA TYR A 247 -4.46 7.26 -15.27
C TYR A 247 -5.86 7.88 -15.33
N PHE A 248 -6.27 8.40 -16.48
CA PHE A 248 -7.54 9.12 -16.61
C PHE A 248 -8.75 8.20 -16.40
N SER A 249 -8.68 6.96 -16.87
CA SER A 249 -9.73 5.98 -16.62
C SER A 249 -9.77 5.53 -15.14
N GLU A 250 -8.63 5.44 -14.45
CA GLU A 250 -8.56 5.11 -13.03
C GLU A 250 -9.14 6.22 -12.17
N MET A 251 -8.85 7.50 -12.48
CA MET A 251 -9.47 8.64 -11.78
C MET A 251 -11.00 8.60 -11.86
N LYS A 252 -11.55 8.25 -13.03
CA LYS A 252 -13.01 8.05 -13.21
C LYS A 252 -13.52 6.87 -12.38
N ARG A 253 -12.79 5.73 -12.35
CA ARG A 253 -13.16 4.55 -11.55
C ARG A 253 -13.13 4.82 -10.05
N VAL A 254 -12.15 5.58 -9.55
CA VAL A 254 -12.02 5.95 -8.14
C VAL A 254 -13.22 6.77 -7.66
N ALA A 255 -13.66 7.77 -8.43
CA ALA A 255 -14.86 8.54 -8.10
C ALA A 255 -16.12 7.67 -8.09
N LYS A 256 -16.33 6.83 -9.11
CA LYS A 256 -17.46 5.89 -9.15
C LYS A 256 -17.43 4.86 -8.01
N GLY A 257 -16.25 4.37 -7.66
CA GLY A 257 -16.05 3.39 -6.59
C GLY A 257 -16.41 3.97 -5.22
N ARG A 258 -16.03 5.22 -4.96
CA ARG A 258 -16.47 5.97 -3.78
C ARG A 258 -18.00 6.03 -3.70
N ASP A 259 -18.66 6.37 -4.80
CA ASP A 259 -20.11 6.53 -4.84
C ASP A 259 -20.85 5.18 -4.73
N ALA A 260 -20.29 4.11 -5.33
CA ALA A 260 -20.81 2.75 -5.16
C ALA A 260 -20.67 2.28 -3.69
N TRP A 261 -19.54 2.54 -3.05
CA TRP A 261 -19.30 2.24 -1.65
C TRP A 261 -20.28 2.97 -0.71
N ALA A 262 -20.47 4.27 -0.92
CA ALA A 262 -21.42 5.08 -0.14
C ALA A 262 -22.86 4.53 -0.23
N ARG A 263 -23.24 3.97 -1.38
CA ARG A 263 -24.55 3.34 -1.63
C ARG A 263 -24.63 1.87 -1.18
N GLY A 264 -23.54 1.28 -0.67
CA GLY A 264 -23.48 -0.14 -0.33
C GLY A 264 -23.51 -1.08 -1.55
N ASN A 265 -23.33 -0.57 -2.77
CA ASN A 265 -23.39 -1.35 -4.01
C ASN A 265 -22.08 -2.09 -4.25
N LEU A 266 -21.87 -3.20 -3.54
CA LEU A 266 -20.67 -4.02 -3.65
C LEU A 266 -20.49 -4.66 -5.03
N GLN A 267 -21.58 -4.95 -5.74
CA GLN A 267 -21.52 -5.49 -7.11
C GLN A 267 -20.88 -4.50 -8.07
N GLU A 268 -21.32 -3.24 -8.05
CA GLU A 268 -20.74 -2.17 -8.88
C GLU A 268 -19.30 -1.89 -8.47
N LEU A 269 -19.01 -1.85 -7.16
CA LEU A 269 -17.65 -1.70 -6.66
C LEU A 269 -16.72 -2.82 -7.16
N GLY A 270 -17.17 -4.08 -7.07
CA GLY A 270 -16.43 -5.24 -7.57
C GLY A 270 -16.15 -5.16 -9.08
N GLN A 271 -17.15 -4.77 -9.87
CA GLN A 271 -16.96 -4.54 -11.32
C GLN A 271 -15.91 -3.45 -11.59
N LEU A 272 -15.92 -2.35 -10.84
CA LEU A 272 -14.94 -1.26 -10.95
C LEU A 272 -13.53 -1.72 -10.54
N ILE A 273 -13.42 -2.53 -9.49
CA ILE A 273 -12.16 -3.13 -9.05
C ILE A 273 -11.58 -4.02 -10.16
N SER A 274 -12.38 -4.91 -10.75
CA SER A 274 -11.98 -5.77 -11.87
C SER A 274 -11.60 -4.98 -13.12
N ALA A 275 -12.36 -3.93 -13.45
CA ALA A 275 -12.02 -3.04 -14.56
C ALA A 275 -10.68 -2.32 -14.33
N SER A 276 -10.39 -1.94 -13.07
CA SER A 276 -9.08 -1.42 -12.70
C SER A 276 -7.97 -2.45 -12.86
N GLY A 277 -8.17 -3.68 -12.36
CA GLY A 277 -7.23 -4.79 -12.54
C GLY A 277 -6.90 -5.05 -14.02
N ARG A 278 -7.93 -5.05 -14.89
CA ARG A 278 -7.74 -5.15 -16.34
C ARG A 278 -6.94 -3.97 -16.92
N SER A 279 -7.21 -2.75 -16.48
CA SER A 279 -6.45 -1.57 -16.92
C SER A 279 -4.99 -1.61 -16.46
N SER A 280 -4.72 -2.11 -15.24
CA SER A 280 -3.38 -2.36 -14.74
C SER A 280 -2.60 -3.34 -15.65
N ILE A 281 -3.26 -4.39 -16.13
CA ILE A 281 -2.64 -5.38 -17.03
C ILE A 281 -2.44 -4.80 -18.45
N LEU A 282 -3.47 -4.21 -19.05
CA LEU A 282 -3.45 -3.85 -20.47
C LEU A 282 -2.85 -2.46 -20.74
N ASN A 283 -3.22 -1.48 -19.91
CA ASN A 283 -2.86 -0.08 -20.13
C ASN A 283 -1.63 0.32 -19.30
N TYR A 284 -1.53 -0.17 -18.06
CA TYR A 284 -0.36 0.09 -17.22
C TYR A 284 0.75 -0.95 -17.41
N GLU A 285 0.47 -2.08 -18.07
CA GLU A 285 1.43 -3.17 -18.32
C GLU A 285 2.20 -3.54 -17.05
N CYS A 286 1.48 -3.77 -15.96
CA CYS A 286 1.99 -4.35 -14.74
C CYS A 286 1.41 -5.75 -14.53
N GLY A 287 2.02 -6.52 -13.62
CA GLY A 287 1.72 -7.95 -13.43
C GLY A 287 2.65 -8.85 -14.24
N SER A 288 3.06 -9.96 -13.63
CA SER A 288 3.66 -11.09 -14.35
C SER A 288 2.58 -12.02 -14.89
N LYS A 289 2.97 -12.98 -15.74
CA LYS A 289 2.08 -14.04 -16.23
C LYS A 289 1.37 -14.77 -15.08
N GLU A 290 2.10 -15.07 -14.02
CA GLU A 290 1.61 -15.83 -12.87
C GLU A 290 0.65 -15.01 -12.02
N MET A 291 0.87 -13.69 -11.91
CA MET A 291 -0.07 -12.78 -11.26
C MET A 291 -1.37 -12.62 -12.08
N ILE A 292 -1.26 -12.48 -13.41
CA ILE A 292 -2.44 -12.40 -14.29
C ILE A 292 -3.28 -13.68 -14.15
N GLN A 293 -2.64 -14.85 -14.14
CA GLN A 293 -3.33 -16.11 -13.95
C GLN A 293 -4.02 -16.21 -12.58
N LEU A 294 -3.36 -15.76 -11.50
CA LEU A 294 -3.96 -15.71 -10.17
C LEU A 294 -5.18 -14.76 -10.11
N TYR A 295 -5.08 -13.61 -10.76
CA TYR A 295 -6.19 -12.67 -10.92
C TYR A 295 -7.37 -13.29 -11.68
N GLU A 296 -7.12 -14.00 -12.78
CA GLU A 296 -8.15 -14.70 -13.55
C GLU A 296 -8.84 -15.83 -12.76
N ILE A 297 -8.08 -16.52 -11.89
CA ILE A 297 -8.63 -17.53 -10.99
C ILE A 297 -9.52 -16.89 -9.93
N LEU A 298 -9.09 -15.78 -9.32
CA LEU A 298 -9.90 -15.04 -8.35
C LEU A 298 -11.26 -14.62 -8.92
N LEU A 299 -11.29 -14.12 -10.15
CA LEU A 299 -12.54 -13.71 -10.81
C LEU A 299 -13.54 -14.86 -11.03
N LYS A 300 -13.08 -16.11 -11.01
CA LYS A 300 -13.93 -17.30 -11.18
C LYS A 300 -14.38 -17.89 -9.85
N ALA A 301 -13.81 -17.43 -8.73
CA ALA A 301 -14.09 -17.98 -7.42
C ALA A 301 -15.53 -17.63 -6.96
N PRO A 302 -16.21 -18.54 -6.26
CA PRO A 302 -17.59 -18.34 -5.83
C PRO A 302 -17.72 -17.12 -4.92
N GLY A 303 -18.71 -16.25 -5.17
CA GLY A 303 -18.97 -15.06 -4.37
C GLY A 303 -17.95 -13.92 -4.51
N VAL A 304 -16.92 -14.06 -5.37
CA VAL A 304 -16.01 -12.95 -5.65
C VAL A 304 -16.73 -11.91 -6.52
N LEU A 305 -16.81 -10.69 -6.01
CA LEU A 305 -17.46 -9.55 -6.66
C LEU A 305 -16.50 -8.83 -7.61
N GLY A 306 -15.21 -8.84 -7.28
CA GLY A 306 -14.16 -8.33 -8.15
C GLY A 306 -12.77 -8.48 -7.56
N ALA A 307 -11.77 -8.46 -8.44
CA ALA A 307 -10.37 -8.67 -8.07
C ALA A 307 -9.46 -7.67 -8.76
N ARG A 308 -8.25 -7.46 -8.24
CA ARG A 308 -7.16 -6.72 -8.91
C ARG A 308 -5.82 -7.05 -8.27
N PHE A 309 -4.73 -6.57 -8.85
CA PHE A 309 -3.44 -6.58 -8.16
C PHE A 309 -3.44 -5.63 -6.97
N SER A 310 -2.76 -6.04 -5.90
CA SER A 310 -2.40 -5.15 -4.80
C SER A 310 -0.99 -4.60 -4.98
N GLY A 311 -0.78 -3.36 -4.54
CA GLY A 311 0.50 -2.66 -4.63
C GLY A 311 0.99 -2.46 -6.07
N ALA A 312 2.31 -2.41 -6.25
CA ALA A 312 2.95 -2.08 -7.53
C ALA A 312 2.77 -3.17 -8.62
N GLY A 313 2.30 -4.38 -8.29
CA GLY A 313 2.03 -5.43 -9.27
C GLY A 313 3.25 -6.21 -9.79
N PHE A 314 4.39 -6.22 -9.07
CA PHE A 314 5.64 -6.84 -9.56
C PHE A 314 6.21 -8.00 -8.71
N ARG A 315 5.60 -8.32 -7.57
CA ARG A 315 5.95 -9.45 -6.66
C ARG A 315 4.72 -9.99 -5.92
N GLY A 316 3.56 -9.43 -6.23
CA GLY A 316 2.54 -9.13 -5.23
C GLY A 316 1.51 -10.23 -5.02
N CYS A 317 0.58 -9.90 -4.14
CA CYS A 317 -0.71 -10.56 -4.04
C CYS A 317 -1.73 -9.92 -4.99
N CYS A 318 -2.75 -10.71 -5.31
CA CYS A 318 -4.00 -10.18 -5.83
C CYS A 318 -4.96 -10.00 -4.66
N LEU A 319 -5.74 -8.92 -4.68
CA LEU A 319 -6.83 -8.71 -3.76
C LEU A 319 -8.16 -9.00 -4.46
N ALA A 320 -9.13 -9.50 -3.71
CA ALA A 320 -10.52 -9.58 -4.16
C ALA A 320 -11.49 -9.17 -3.06
N ILE A 321 -12.62 -8.59 -3.45
CA ILE A 321 -13.78 -8.40 -2.57
C ILE A 321 -14.69 -9.60 -2.80
N VAL A 322 -15.11 -10.25 -1.71
CA VAL A 322 -15.93 -11.45 -1.71
C VAL A 322 -17.10 -11.28 -0.75
N GLU A 323 -18.25 -11.87 -1.08
CA GLU A 323 -19.38 -11.98 -0.15
C GLU A 323 -18.93 -12.69 1.14
N SER A 324 -19.38 -12.18 2.30
CA SER A 324 -18.86 -12.64 3.59
C SER A 324 -19.12 -14.12 3.87
N ASP A 325 -20.27 -14.65 3.46
CA ASP A 325 -20.68 -16.04 3.60
C ASP A 325 -19.99 -16.99 2.59
N ARG A 326 -19.32 -16.45 1.57
CA ARG A 326 -18.59 -17.21 0.54
C ARG A 326 -17.08 -17.17 0.69
N ALA A 327 -16.56 -16.35 1.60
CA ALA A 327 -15.12 -16.06 1.70
C ALA A 327 -14.24 -17.31 1.84
N GLU A 328 -14.60 -18.25 2.72
CA GLU A 328 -13.84 -19.49 2.93
C GLU A 328 -13.88 -20.41 1.71
N ALA A 329 -15.06 -20.57 1.10
CA ALA A 329 -15.21 -21.38 -0.11
C ALA A 329 -14.43 -20.80 -1.29
N ALA A 330 -14.43 -19.47 -1.42
CA ALA A 330 -13.64 -18.76 -2.41
C ALA A 330 -12.13 -18.92 -2.18
N ALA A 331 -11.67 -18.78 -0.94
CA ALA A 331 -10.26 -18.96 -0.58
C ALA A 331 -9.78 -20.39 -0.91
N ALA A 332 -10.56 -21.41 -0.54
CA ALA A 332 -10.27 -22.80 -0.85
C ALA A 332 -10.22 -23.06 -2.37
N TYR A 333 -11.17 -22.52 -3.13
CA TYR A 333 -11.19 -22.60 -4.59
C TYR A 333 -9.92 -22.00 -5.20
N VAL A 334 -9.57 -20.77 -4.82
CA VAL A 334 -8.40 -20.07 -5.36
C VAL A 334 -7.12 -20.81 -5.02
N ALA A 335 -6.97 -21.29 -3.78
CA ALA A 335 -5.80 -22.06 -3.36
C ALA A 335 -5.62 -23.33 -4.20
N ALA A 336 -6.70 -24.09 -4.43
CA ALA A 336 -6.67 -25.33 -5.20
C ALA A 336 -6.39 -25.09 -6.69
N GLU A 337 -7.07 -24.11 -7.31
CA GLU A 337 -6.88 -23.82 -8.74
C GLU A 337 -5.51 -23.21 -9.03
N TYR A 338 -4.99 -22.37 -8.13
CA TYR A 338 -3.66 -21.80 -8.30
C TYR A 338 -2.55 -22.82 -8.07
N GLU A 339 -2.72 -23.77 -7.13
CA GLU A 339 -1.78 -24.88 -6.95
C GLU A 339 -1.67 -25.76 -8.19
N LYS A 340 -2.79 -26.04 -8.88
CA LYS A 340 -2.77 -26.76 -10.18
C LYS A 340 -2.05 -25.97 -11.26
N ALA A 341 -2.26 -24.65 -11.28
CA ALA A 341 -1.70 -23.76 -12.29
C ALA A 341 -0.21 -23.46 -12.10
N GLN A 342 0.25 -23.33 -10.86
CA GLN A 342 1.57 -22.84 -10.47
C GLN A 342 2.16 -23.63 -9.28
N PRO A 343 2.31 -24.97 -9.37
CA PRO A 343 2.67 -25.83 -8.23
C PRO A 343 4.02 -25.45 -7.60
N GLU A 344 5.02 -25.11 -8.41
CA GLU A 344 6.36 -24.73 -7.94
C GLU A 344 6.35 -23.43 -7.14
N LEU A 345 5.59 -22.42 -7.55
CA LEU A 345 5.49 -21.16 -6.81
C LEU A 345 4.69 -21.34 -5.53
N VAL A 346 3.58 -22.07 -5.59
CA VAL A 346 2.73 -22.35 -4.44
C VAL A 346 3.47 -23.15 -3.36
N SER A 347 4.37 -24.07 -3.74
CA SER A 347 5.22 -24.82 -2.79
C SER A 347 6.12 -23.94 -1.91
N ARG A 348 6.37 -22.68 -2.32
CA ARG A 348 7.19 -21.72 -1.59
C ARG A 348 6.38 -20.91 -0.58
N ILE A 349 5.06 -21.07 -0.58
CA ILE A 349 4.12 -20.38 0.30
C ILE A 349 3.62 -21.39 1.34
N PRO A 350 3.66 -21.06 2.64
CA PRO A 350 2.99 -21.89 3.66
C PRO A 350 1.52 -22.13 3.30
N ALA A 351 1.02 -23.36 3.53
CA ALA A 351 -0.31 -23.75 3.09
C ALA A 351 -1.43 -22.86 3.67
N ASP A 352 -1.30 -22.47 4.94
CA ASP A 352 -2.20 -21.56 5.66
C ASP A 352 -2.09 -20.09 5.20
N ARG A 353 -1.22 -19.79 4.23
CA ARG A 353 -0.89 -18.44 3.75
C ARG A 353 -1.05 -18.25 2.25
N ARG A 354 -1.53 -19.26 1.52
CA ARG A 354 -1.74 -19.16 0.07
C ARG A 354 -2.82 -18.13 -0.28
N VAL A 355 -3.91 -18.15 0.49
CA VAL A 355 -5.00 -17.18 0.41
C VAL A 355 -5.42 -16.82 1.83
N LEU A 356 -5.42 -15.53 2.15
CA LEU A 356 -5.91 -15.03 3.43
C LEU A 356 -7.30 -14.44 3.25
N VAL A 357 -8.19 -14.78 4.19
CA VAL A 357 -9.45 -14.07 4.40
C VAL A 357 -9.18 -12.95 5.41
N CYS A 358 -9.41 -11.72 5.00
CA CYS A 358 -9.13 -10.51 5.76
C CYS A 358 -10.40 -9.70 5.99
N GLU A 359 -10.36 -8.91 7.05
CA GLU A 359 -11.36 -7.89 7.35
C GLU A 359 -10.73 -6.50 7.25
N PRO A 360 -11.52 -5.45 7.01
CA PRO A 360 -11.05 -4.09 7.18
C PRO A 360 -10.48 -3.87 8.59
N GLY A 361 -9.36 -3.15 8.68
CA GLY A 361 -8.72 -2.77 9.94
C GLY A 361 -8.91 -1.29 10.28
N ASP A 362 -8.36 -0.91 11.44
CA ASP A 362 -8.17 0.49 11.83
C ASP A 362 -6.79 1.02 11.42
N SER A 363 -6.54 2.30 11.70
CA SER A 363 -5.22 2.92 11.52
C SER A 363 -4.17 2.42 12.52
N ALA A 364 -2.90 2.59 12.14
CA ALA A 364 -1.77 2.43 13.04
C ALA A 364 -1.86 3.39 14.23
N ARG A 365 -1.38 2.92 15.40
CA ARG A 365 -1.34 3.66 16.65
C ARG A 365 -0.35 3.02 17.62
N VAL A 366 0.16 3.83 18.55
CA VAL A 366 0.83 3.31 19.75
C VAL A 366 -0.25 2.86 20.73
N VAL A 367 -0.08 1.68 21.31
CA VAL A 367 -0.97 1.16 22.35
C VAL A 367 -0.21 1.11 23.65
N LEU A 368 -0.68 1.85 24.65
CA LEU A 368 -0.08 1.88 25.98
C LEU A 368 -0.69 0.77 26.85
N PRO A 369 0.05 0.22 27.84
CA PRO A 369 -0.45 -0.84 28.72
C PRO A 369 -1.77 -0.51 29.44
N ASP A 370 -2.04 0.78 29.68
CA ASP A 370 -3.24 1.28 30.34
C ASP A 370 -4.37 1.68 29.37
N ASP A 371 -4.27 1.38 28.06
CA ASP A 371 -5.35 1.64 27.10
C ASP A 371 -6.45 0.58 27.29
N ASP A 372 -7.60 0.99 27.84
CA ASP A 372 -8.77 0.15 28.12
C ASP A 372 -9.28 -0.64 26.89
N ARG A 373 -8.90 -0.23 25.68
CA ARG A 373 -9.24 -0.90 24.41
C ARG A 373 -8.46 -2.19 24.13
N LEU A 374 -7.47 -2.54 24.96
CA LEU A 374 -6.82 -3.86 24.94
C LEU A 374 -7.65 -4.95 25.64
N ARG A 375 -8.72 -4.57 26.35
CA ARG A 375 -9.55 -5.49 27.15
C ARG A 375 -10.82 -5.97 26.42
N SER A 376 -11.06 -5.50 25.19
CA SER A 376 -12.17 -5.88 24.31
C SER A 376 -11.64 -6.50 23.04
#